data_AF-A0A2A2ZWC3-F1
#
_entry.id   AF-A0A2A2ZWC3-F1
#
_cell.length_a   1.000
_cell.length_b   1.000
_cell.length_c   1.000
_cell.angle_alpha   90.00
_cell.angle_beta   90.00
_cell.angle_gamma   90.00
#
_symmetry.space_group_name_H-M   'P 1'
#
loop_
_entity.id
_entity.type
_entity.pdbx_description
1 polymer ?
#
loop_
_entity_poly.entity_id
_entity_poly.type
_entity_poly.pdbx_seq_one_letter_code
_entity_poly.pdbx_strand_id
1 'polypeptide(L)'
;MSALTSPKTYAALGVFHAVDAVACGVQVAPIRKTLDNLGVPDNIRPVLPVVKAAAAVGLLSVTRFPGLARLTTAMLTLYFVLAVGAHVRVRDKVVNGLPAALFVALFAAMTVRGPDES
;
A
#
# COMPACT_ATOMS: atom_id res chain seq x y z
N MET A 1 7.06 -9.74 20.96
CA MET A 1 6.79 -8.69 19.94
C MET A 1 5.74 -9.23 18.98
N SER A 2 4.69 -8.46 18.71
CA SER A 2 3.71 -8.86 17.70
C SER A 2 4.30 -8.60 16.30
N ALA A 3 3.99 -9.44 15.32
CA ALA A 3 4.43 -9.20 13.94
C ALA A 3 3.97 -7.81 13.44
N LEU A 4 2.84 -7.30 13.92
CA LEU A 4 2.26 -6.00 13.50
C LEU A 4 3.02 -4.78 14.03
N THR A 5 3.80 -4.94 15.10
CA THR A 5 4.52 -3.83 15.75
C THR A 5 6.02 -3.88 15.44
N SER A 6 6.53 -5.01 14.94
CA SER A 6 7.96 -5.21 14.68
C SER A 6 8.49 -4.29 13.56
N PRO A 7 9.58 -3.53 13.79
CA PRO A 7 10.25 -2.74 12.74
C PRO A 7 10.65 -3.56 11.51
N LYS A 8 10.93 -4.85 11.68
CA LYS A 8 11.24 -5.76 10.55
C LYS A 8 10.06 -5.91 9.60
N THR A 9 8.84 -5.94 10.12
CA THR A 9 7.61 -6.01 9.30
C THR A 9 7.41 -4.73 8.51
N TYR A 10 7.59 -3.57 9.14
CA TYR A 10 7.56 -2.27 8.45
C TYR A 10 8.61 -2.21 7.34
N ALA A 11 9.85 -2.63 7.61
CA ALA A 11 10.91 -2.67 6.62
C ALA A 11 10.58 -3.62 5.45
N ALA A 12 10.07 -4.81 5.73
CA ALA A 12 9.65 -5.76 4.71
C ALA A 12 8.54 -5.21 3.81
N LEU A 13 7.52 -4.58 4.41
CA LEU A 13 6.45 -3.90 3.66
C LEU A 13 6.98 -2.69 2.88
N GLY A 14 7.97 -1.97 3.42
CA GLY A 14 8.66 -0.89 2.72
C GLY A 14 9.39 -1.38 1.46
N VAL A 15 10.13 -2.48 1.55
CA VAL A 15 10.76 -3.12 0.38
C VAL A 15 9.70 -3.60 -0.62
N PHE A 16 8.62 -4.21 -0.14
CA PHE A 16 7.50 -4.62 -0.99
C PHE A 16 6.93 -3.43 -1.77
N HIS A 17 6.67 -2.30 -1.11
CA HIS A 17 6.18 -1.08 -1.77
C HIS A 17 7.19 -0.47 -2.74
N ALA A 18 8.49 -0.59 -2.49
CA ALA A 18 9.52 -0.13 -3.42
C ALA A 18 9.52 -0.98 -4.71
N VAL A 19 9.42 -2.31 -4.59
CA VAL A 19 9.31 -3.21 -5.74
C VAL A 19 8.03 -2.95 -6.51
N ASP A 20 6.91 -2.80 -5.80
CA ASP A 20 5.59 -2.51 -6.39
C ASP A 20 5.58 -1.14 -7.09
N ALA A 21 6.28 -0.14 -6.56
CA ALA A 21 6.44 1.16 -7.22
C ALA A 21 7.16 1.02 -8.58
N VAL A 22 8.25 0.24 -8.64
CA VAL A 22 8.95 -0.02 -9.90
C VAL A 22 8.04 -0.75 -10.88
N ALA A 23 7.36 -1.81 -10.43
CA ALA A 23 6.43 -2.58 -11.27
C ALA A 23 5.28 -1.73 -11.82
N CYS A 24 4.72 -0.83 -11.00
CA CYS A 24 3.74 0.17 -11.43
C CYS A 24 4.31 1.17 -12.42
N GLY A 25 5.54 1.65 -12.19
CA GLY A 25 6.21 2.64 -13.04
C GLY A 25 6.49 2.13 -14.45
N VAL A 26 6.92 0.86 -14.56
CA VAL A 26 7.13 0.21 -15.88
C VAL A 26 5.84 -0.38 -16.49
N GLN A 27 4.71 -0.27 -15.79
CA GLN A 27 3.40 -0.78 -16.20
C GLN A 27 3.43 -2.25 -16.65
N VAL A 28 3.94 -3.15 -15.80
CA VAL A 28 3.93 -4.60 -16.10
C VAL A 28 2.50 -5.08 -16.44
N ALA A 29 2.39 -6.08 -17.33
CA ALA A 29 1.11 -6.48 -17.92
C ALA A 29 -0.04 -6.73 -16.92
N PRO A 30 0.18 -7.41 -15.77
CA PRO A 30 -0.89 -7.59 -14.77
C PRO A 30 -1.38 -6.28 -14.16
N ILE A 31 -0.46 -5.36 -13.85
CA ILE A 31 -0.79 -4.06 -13.25
C ILE A 31 -1.55 -3.21 -14.27
N ARG A 32 -1.03 -3.11 -15.49
CA ARG A 32 -1.68 -2.36 -16.57
C ARG A 32 -3.11 -2.83 -16.80
N LYS A 33 -3.32 -4.15 -16.91
CA LYS A 33 -4.65 -4.75 -17.08
C LYS A 33 -5.59 -4.42 -15.92
N THR A 34 -5.11 -4.47 -14.67
CA THR A 34 -5.92 -4.08 -13.50
C THR A 34 -6.32 -2.61 -13.58
N LEU A 35 -5.38 -1.71 -13.91
CA LEU A 35 -5.68 -0.28 -14.05
C LEU A 35 -6.67 0.01 -15.19
N ASP A 36 -6.55 -0.72 -16.31
CA ASP A 36 -7.50 -0.66 -17.43
C ASP A 36 -8.90 -1.11 -16.98
N ASN A 37 -9.02 -2.24 -16.30
CA ASN A 37 -10.29 -2.77 -15.80
C ASN A 37 -10.96 -1.84 -14.77
N LEU A 38 -10.15 -1.18 -13.93
CA LEU A 38 -10.62 -0.19 -12.96
C LEU A 38 -10.97 1.15 -13.64
N GLY A 39 -10.67 1.33 -14.93
CA GLY A 39 -10.92 2.55 -15.67
C GLY A 39 -10.07 3.73 -15.15
N VAL A 40 -8.84 3.47 -14.72
CA VAL A 40 -7.93 4.52 -14.24
C VAL A 40 -7.39 5.30 -15.45
N PRO A 41 -7.64 6.62 -15.54
CA PRO A 41 -7.12 7.45 -16.61
C PRO A 41 -5.59 7.43 -16.70
N ASP A 42 -5.04 7.42 -17.91
CA ASP A 42 -3.59 7.31 -18.13
C ASP A 42 -2.79 8.45 -17.49
N ASN A 43 -3.37 9.64 -17.38
CA ASN A 43 -2.73 10.79 -16.72
C ASN A 43 -2.63 10.63 -15.19
N ILE A 44 -3.43 9.73 -14.58
CA ILE A 44 -3.39 9.45 -13.14
C ILE A 44 -2.42 8.31 -12.81
N ARG A 45 -2.16 7.39 -13.75
CA ARG A 45 -1.32 6.21 -13.53
C ARG A 45 0.09 6.53 -13.02
N PRO A 46 0.78 7.59 -13.47
CA PRO A 46 2.09 7.98 -12.93
C PRO A 46 2.09 8.37 -11.46
N VAL A 47 0.94 8.73 -10.88
CA VAL A 47 0.83 9.05 -9.45
C VAL A 47 0.96 7.78 -8.58
N LEU A 48 0.52 6.64 -9.08
CA LEU A 48 0.56 5.37 -8.33
C LEU A 48 1.96 4.93 -7.91
N PRO A 49 2.99 4.88 -8.80
CA PRO A 49 4.34 4.57 -8.39
C PRO A 49 4.92 5.61 -7.43
N VAL A 50 4.56 6.89 -7.57
CA VAL A 50 5.01 7.95 -6.64
C VAL A 50 4.46 7.72 -5.24
N VAL A 51 3.16 7.44 -5.11
CA VAL A 51 2.52 7.13 -3.82
C VAL A 51 3.14 5.89 -3.18
N LYS A 52 3.45 4.85 -3.97
CA LYS A 52 4.09 3.62 -3.50
C LYS A 52 5.54 3.86 -3.07
N ALA A 53 6.29 4.67 -3.80
CA ALA A 53 7.64 5.06 -3.41
C ALA A 53 7.64 5.87 -2.11
N ALA A 54 6.70 6.81 -1.94
CA ALA A 54 6.53 7.56 -0.70
C ALA A 54 6.18 6.63 0.48
N ALA A 55 5.31 5.65 0.25
CA ALA A 55 4.99 4.63 1.24
C ALA A 55 6.23 3.79 1.62
N ALA A 56 7.06 3.40 0.65
CA ALA A 56 8.29 2.69 0.91
C ALA A 56 9.23 3.48 1.82
N VAL A 57 9.46 4.76 1.51
CA VAL A 57 10.28 5.66 2.34
C VAL A 57 9.73 5.79 3.75
N GLY A 58 8.42 6.04 3.88
CA GLY A 58 7.77 6.19 5.18
C GLY A 58 7.87 4.94 6.05
N LEU A 59 7.66 3.74 5.47
CA LEU A 59 7.77 2.47 6.19
C LEU A 59 9.23 2.11 6.55
N LEU A 60 10.18 2.34 5.63
CA LEU A 60 11.61 2.08 5.89
C LEU A 60 12.19 3.00 6.96
N SER A 61 11.58 4.18 7.15
CA SER A 61 12.00 5.14 8.18
C SER A 61 11.67 4.70 9.62
N VAL A 62 11.00 3.56 9.82
CA VAL A 62 10.46 3.10 11.12
C VAL A 62 11.43 3.17 12.29
N THR A 63 12.71 2.85 12.09
CA THR A 63 13.72 2.85 13.17
C THR A 63 14.20 4.25 13.55
N ARG A 64 14.05 5.24 12.66
CA ARG A 64 14.48 6.62 12.89
C ARG A 64 13.32 7.55 13.23
N PHE A 65 12.16 7.30 12.63
CA PHE A 65 10.96 8.13 12.73
C PHE A 65 9.72 7.23 12.86
N PRO A 66 9.51 6.57 14.01
CA PRO A 66 8.37 5.64 14.21
C PRO A 66 7.00 6.32 14.00
N GLY A 67 6.88 7.60 14.33
CA GLY A 67 5.69 8.40 14.05
C GLY A 67 5.40 8.55 12.54
N LEU A 68 6.42 8.69 11.71
CA LEU A 68 6.27 8.78 10.25
C LEU A 68 5.83 7.43 9.66
N ALA A 69 6.37 6.32 10.16
CA ALA A 69 5.94 4.99 9.77
C ALA A 69 4.46 4.75 10.12
N ARG A 70 4.00 5.17 11.31
CA ARG A 70 2.59 5.09 11.71
C ARG A 70 1.68 5.98 10.87
N LEU A 71 2.12 7.19 10.54
CA LEU A 71 1.38 8.07 9.61
C LEU A 71 1.28 7.41 8.23
N THR A 72 2.35 6.77 7.78
CA THR A 72 2.38 6.09 6.49
C THR A 72 1.40 4.92 6.46
N THR A 73 1.31 4.11 7.53
CA THR A 73 0.28 3.06 7.60
C THR A 73 -1.14 3.64 7.57
N ALA A 74 -1.38 4.80 8.21
CA ALA A 74 -2.68 5.45 8.16
C ALA A 74 -3.05 5.89 6.73
N MET A 75 -2.10 6.49 6.01
CA MET A 75 -2.29 6.89 4.62
C MET A 75 -2.47 5.68 3.70
N LEU A 76 -1.75 4.59 3.93
CA LEU A 76 -1.93 3.33 3.22
C LEU A 76 -3.31 2.72 3.47
N THR A 77 -3.83 2.79 4.71
CA THR A 77 -5.22 2.40 5.00
C THR A 77 -6.20 3.17 4.13
N LEU A 78 -6.08 4.51 4.07
CA LEU A 78 -6.94 5.34 3.21
C LEU A 78 -6.80 4.96 1.73
N TYR A 79 -5.56 4.81 1.25
CA TYR A 79 -5.28 4.40 -0.12
C TYR A 79 -5.94 3.06 -0.49
N PHE A 80 -5.81 2.05 0.37
CA PHE A 80 -6.41 0.74 0.09
C PHE A 80 -7.93 0.73 0.27
N VAL A 81 -8.51 1.59 1.11
CA VAL A 81 -9.97 1.80 1.16
C VAL A 81 -10.47 2.35 -0.18
N LEU A 82 -9.77 3.34 -0.75
CA LEU A 82 -10.07 3.85 -2.09
C LEU A 82 -9.91 2.76 -3.16
N ALA A 83 -8.88 1.91 -3.04
CA ALA A 83 -8.69 0.78 -3.95
C ALA A 83 -9.86 -0.21 -3.88
N VAL A 84 -10.30 -0.61 -2.68
CA VAL A 84 -11.51 -1.44 -2.49
C VAL A 84 -12.73 -0.77 -3.12
N GLY A 85 -12.92 0.52 -2.88
CA GLY A 85 -13.99 1.31 -3.51
C GLY A 85 -13.93 1.28 -5.04
N ALA A 86 -12.73 1.34 -5.64
CA ALA A 86 -12.56 1.23 -7.08
C ALA A 86 -12.97 -0.14 -7.62
N HIS A 87 -12.57 -1.24 -6.95
CA HIS A 87 -12.99 -2.60 -7.33
C HIS A 87 -14.51 -2.78 -7.18
N VAL A 88 -15.11 -2.27 -6.10
CA VAL A 88 -16.57 -2.31 -5.89
C VAL A 88 -17.31 -1.50 -6.96
N ARG A 89 -16.81 -0.31 -7.31
CA ARG A 89 -17.43 0.58 -8.32
C ARG A 89 -17.57 -0.09 -9.67
N VAL A 90 -16.56 -0.85 -10.11
CA VAL A 90 -16.59 -1.55 -11.40
C VAL A 90 -17.15 -2.98 -11.29
N ARG A 91 -17.65 -3.38 -10.10
CA ARG A 91 -18.14 -4.73 -9.80
C ARG A 91 -17.11 -5.81 -10.17
N ASP A 92 -15.86 -5.56 -9.80
CA ASP A 92 -14.76 -6.49 -10.07
C ASP A 92 -14.98 -7.83 -9.34
N LYS A 93 -14.31 -8.87 -9.82
CA LYS A 93 -14.34 -10.18 -9.17
C LYS A 93 -13.77 -10.06 -7.76
N VAL A 94 -14.41 -10.73 -6.79
CA VAL A 94 -13.99 -10.73 -5.38
C VAL A 94 -12.50 -11.06 -5.23
N VAL A 95 -11.99 -12.02 -6.01
CA VAL A 95 -10.58 -12.44 -6.00
C VAL A 95 -9.62 -11.32 -6.40
N ASN A 96 -10.04 -10.37 -7.23
CA ASN A 96 -9.22 -9.24 -7.65
C ASN A 96 -9.18 -8.12 -6.59
N GLY A 97 -10.28 -7.93 -5.86
CA GLY A 97 -10.36 -6.97 -4.75
C GLY A 97 -9.84 -7.48 -3.41
N LEU A 98 -9.64 -8.81 -3.27
CA LEU A 98 -9.20 -9.44 -2.04
C LEU A 98 -7.84 -8.91 -1.52
N PRO A 99 -6.79 -8.72 -2.34
CA PRO A 99 -5.54 -8.13 -1.87
C PRO A 99 -5.74 -6.74 -1.29
N ALA A 100 -6.56 -5.89 -1.92
CA ALA A 100 -6.84 -4.56 -1.41
C ALA A 100 -7.52 -4.61 -0.04
N ALA A 101 -8.52 -5.48 0.14
CA ALA A 101 -9.20 -5.66 1.43
C ALA A 101 -8.26 -6.16 2.54
N LEU A 102 -7.37 -7.10 2.22
CA LEU A 102 -6.36 -7.60 3.18
C LEU A 102 -5.38 -6.51 3.57
N PHE A 103 -4.91 -5.70 2.62
CA PHE A 103 -4.03 -4.56 2.92
C PHE A 103 -4.73 -3.47 3.74
N VAL A 104 -6.02 -3.19 3.51
CA VAL A 104 -6.79 -2.30 4.41
C VAL A 104 -6.73 -2.82 5.84
N ALA A 105 -7.08 -4.09 6.06
CA ALA A 105 -7.12 -4.68 7.39
C ALA A 105 -5.74 -4.66 8.05
N LEU A 106 -4.69 -5.04 7.31
CA LEU A 106 -3.31 -5.03 7.79
C LEU A 106 -2.86 -3.64 8.21
N PHE A 107 -2.94 -2.64 7.33
CA PHE A 107 -2.46 -1.30 7.62
C PHE A 107 -3.32 -0.59 8.67
N ALA A 108 -4.63 -0.86 8.72
CA ALA A 108 -5.48 -0.34 9.80
C ALA A 108 -5.04 -0.89 11.16
N ALA A 109 -4.79 -2.19 11.26
CA ALA A 109 -4.31 -2.82 12.48
C ALA A 109 -2.93 -2.27 12.90
N MET A 110 -2.01 -2.09 11.94
CA MET A 110 -0.69 -1.50 12.20
C MET A 110 -0.79 -0.03 12.63
N THR A 111 -1.72 0.74 12.06
CA THR A 111 -1.95 2.15 12.45
C THR A 111 -2.47 2.28 13.87
N VAL A 112 -3.40 1.41 14.28
CA VAL A 112 -3.94 1.40 15.64
C VAL A 112 -2.85 1.05 16.65
N ARG A 113 -2.03 0.03 16.36
CA ARG A 113 -1.00 -0.46 17.28
C ARG A 113 0.27 0.41 17.31
N GLY A 114 0.70 0.92 16.15
CA GLY A 114 1.98 1.59 15.98
C GLY A 114 3.19 0.63 15.97
N PRO A 115 4.37 1.10 15.55
CA PRO A 115 5.61 0.34 15.68
C PRO A 115 6.10 0.32 17.14
N ASP A 116 6.75 -0.78 17.54
CA ASP A 116 7.46 -0.85 18.82
C ASP A 116 8.66 0.11 18.79
N GLU A 117 8.89 0.82 19.90
CA GLU A 117 10.12 1.60 20.07
C GLU A 117 11.30 0.64 20.26
N SER A 118 12.33 0.78 19.43
CA SER A 118 13.55 -0.02 19.46
C SER A 118 14.55 0.49 20.48
#